data_AF-A0A846ZBK8-F1
#
_entry.id   AF-A0A846ZBK8-F1
#
_cell.length_a   1.000
_cell.length_b   1.000
_cell.length_c   1.000
_cell.angle_alpha   90.00
_cell.angle_beta   90.00
_cell.angle_gamma   90.00
#
_symmetry.space_group_name_H-M   'P 1'
#
loop_
_entity.id
_entity.type
_entity.pdbx_description
1 polymer ?
#
loop_
_entity_poly.entity_id
_entity_poly.type
_entity_poly.pdbx_seq_one_letter_code
_entity_poly.pdbx_strand_id
1 'polypeptide(L)'
;MPGTVDIDLDGFVHIYDRTDAVARPDDVTEFVLLGRDETRYGTCRDITGVFREQAAPPVPQIRLLGCRPEAPLLTALDALRQSSKASLRRRRIRAEVYLVAADGSVGQVIGALASGTVEAGEPSRYGTGLLDVSVDSDPQEPLPTGVLGILEHWYAGRPAERNLWADYDRELRHHWSGVALGHRSSTPDRSVDTTYDLDGRFVTDIEGFYCAIGEAINGPGGYFGWNLGALDDCLRGGFGARAPFRLIWHDSAVAREHLVAGYDRHRLGPAITLDYLLGMLAEHHVEIDLR
;
A
#
# COMPACT_ATOMS: atom_id res chain seq x y z
N MET A 1 -53.14 14.16 16.92
CA MET A 1 -52.34 13.16 16.20
C MET A 1 -51.01 13.80 15.87
N PRO A 2 -49.86 13.28 16.34
CA PRO A 2 -48.57 13.82 15.93
C PRO A 2 -48.31 13.39 14.48
N GLY A 3 -48.01 14.36 13.61
CA GLY A 3 -47.72 14.12 12.19
C GLY A 3 -46.41 13.36 12.03
N THR A 4 -46.42 12.34 11.19
CA THR A 4 -45.23 11.61 10.75
C THR A 4 -44.34 12.50 9.89
N VAL A 5 -43.04 12.45 10.14
CA VAL A 5 -41.98 13.08 9.34
C VAL A 5 -41.29 11.97 8.56
N ASP A 6 -41.13 12.17 7.25
CA ASP A 6 -40.24 11.33 6.44
C ASP A 6 -38.79 11.71 6.75
N ILE A 7 -38.02 10.72 7.20
CA ILE A 7 -36.58 10.82 7.39
C ILE A 7 -35.93 9.99 6.28
N ASP A 8 -35.28 10.67 5.33
CA ASP A 8 -34.40 10.02 4.36
C ASP A 8 -33.00 9.89 4.99
N LEU A 9 -32.53 8.65 5.17
CA LEU A 9 -31.19 8.34 5.62
C LEU A 9 -30.40 7.81 4.43
N ASP A 10 -29.71 8.70 3.72
CA ASP A 10 -28.64 8.30 2.81
C ASP A 10 -27.35 8.14 3.60
N GLY A 11 -27.01 6.89 3.88
CA GLY A 11 -25.77 6.48 4.51
C GLY A 11 -25.40 5.09 4.04
N PHE A 12 -24.21 4.95 3.45
CA PHE A 12 -23.62 3.64 3.20
C PHE A 12 -23.45 2.92 4.53
N VAL A 13 -24.35 1.96 4.81
CA VAL A 13 -24.17 1.03 5.91
C VAL A 13 -23.00 0.14 5.54
N HIS A 14 -21.81 0.44 6.08
CA HIS A 14 -20.79 -0.59 6.22
C HIS A 14 -21.33 -1.62 7.21
N ILE A 15 -22.00 -2.65 6.69
CA ILE A 15 -22.40 -3.83 7.47
C ILE A 15 -21.12 -4.63 7.75
N TYR A 16 -20.34 -4.17 8.74
CA TYR A 16 -19.46 -5.05 9.53
C TYR A 16 -20.12 -5.41 10.86
N ASP A 17 -21.45 -5.28 10.97
CA ASP A 17 -22.18 -5.79 12.12
C ASP A 17 -22.43 -7.29 11.97
N ARG A 18 -21.35 -8.05 12.16
CA ARG A 18 -21.40 -9.47 12.54
C ARG A 18 -20.38 -9.69 13.63
N THR A 19 -20.64 -9.06 14.78
CA THR A 19 -19.97 -9.34 16.05
C THR A 19 -20.60 -10.53 16.79
N ASP A 20 -21.44 -11.33 16.10
CA ASP A 20 -21.99 -12.55 16.66
C ASP A 20 -20.87 -13.49 17.08
N ALA A 21 -20.90 -13.88 18.35
CA ALA A 21 -19.93 -14.80 18.92
C ALA A 21 -20.03 -16.15 18.19
N VAL A 22 -18.92 -16.61 17.60
CA VAL A 22 -18.80 -18.01 17.19
C VAL A 22 -18.88 -18.85 18.47
N ALA A 23 -19.76 -19.86 18.49
CA ALA A 23 -19.92 -20.73 19.65
C ALA A 23 -18.58 -21.36 20.04
N ARG A 24 -18.16 -21.11 21.27
CA ARG A 24 -16.89 -21.60 21.83
C ARG A 24 -16.98 -23.10 22.13
N PRO A 25 -15.90 -23.87 21.92
CA PRO A 25 -15.74 -25.17 22.58
C PRO A 25 -15.74 -25.02 24.11
N ASP A 26 -16.47 -25.88 24.82
CA ASP A 26 -16.71 -25.80 26.28
C ASP A 26 -15.43 -25.88 27.15
N ASP A 27 -14.31 -26.34 26.59
CA ASP A 27 -13.05 -26.62 27.29
C ASP A 27 -12.04 -25.47 27.28
N VAL A 28 -12.24 -24.47 26.43
CA VAL A 28 -11.42 -23.25 26.46
C VAL A 28 -11.99 -22.35 27.55
N THR A 29 -11.15 -21.85 28.47
CA THR A 29 -11.61 -21.06 29.64
C THR A 29 -11.17 -19.59 29.61
N GLU A 30 -10.00 -19.29 29.02
CA GLU A 30 -9.47 -17.94 28.88
C GLU A 30 -8.56 -17.79 27.65
N PHE A 31 -8.27 -16.54 27.29
CA PHE A 31 -7.30 -16.13 26.28
C PHE A 31 -6.28 -15.19 26.91
N VAL A 32 -5.02 -15.28 26.49
CA VAL A 32 -3.93 -14.39 26.93
C VAL A 32 -3.57 -13.44 25.78
N LEU A 33 -3.46 -12.15 26.08
CA LEU A 33 -3.02 -11.12 25.13
C LEU A 33 -1.52 -10.88 25.33
N LEU A 34 -0.73 -11.13 24.29
CA LEU A 34 0.73 -10.95 24.28
C LEU A 34 1.15 -9.93 23.22
N GLY A 35 2.11 -9.08 23.57
CA GLY A 35 2.83 -8.21 22.62
C GLY A 35 3.83 -8.99 21.77
N ARG A 36 4.43 -8.33 20.77
CA ARG A 36 5.46 -8.93 19.88
C ARG A 36 6.72 -9.40 20.62
N ASP A 37 6.99 -8.81 21.76
CA ASP A 37 8.08 -9.11 22.70
C ASP A 37 7.66 -10.09 23.81
N GLU A 38 6.52 -10.76 23.62
CA GLU A 38 5.89 -11.66 24.61
C GLU A 38 5.43 -10.96 25.90
N THR A 39 5.44 -9.61 25.94
CA THR A 39 4.92 -8.85 27.08
C THR A 39 3.44 -9.12 27.26
N ARG A 40 3.03 -9.51 28.48
CA ARG A 40 1.61 -9.75 28.80
C ARG A 40 0.83 -8.44 28.90
N TYR A 41 -0.21 -8.30 28.07
CA TYR A 41 -1.15 -7.18 28.15
C TYR A 41 -2.38 -7.52 29.00
N GLY A 42 -2.66 -8.80 29.21
CA GLY A 42 -3.72 -9.27 30.10
C GLY A 42 -4.29 -10.62 29.71
N THR A 43 -5.36 -11.03 30.40
CA THR A 43 -6.19 -12.17 30.01
C THR A 43 -7.63 -11.72 29.80
N CYS A 44 -8.35 -12.40 28.92
CA CYS A 44 -9.78 -12.20 28.71
C CYS A 44 -10.47 -13.55 28.70
N ARG A 45 -11.68 -13.62 29.26
CA ARG A 45 -12.45 -14.87 29.31
C ARG A 45 -12.97 -15.27 27.92
N ASP A 46 -13.18 -14.27 27.06
CA ASP A 46 -13.72 -14.45 25.71
C ASP A 46 -13.24 -13.35 24.76
N ILE A 47 -13.28 -13.61 23.45
CA ILE A 47 -12.92 -12.68 22.36
C ILE A 47 -13.87 -12.88 21.18
N THR A 48 -14.62 -11.84 20.81
CA THR A 48 -15.47 -11.81 19.61
C THR A 48 -14.74 -11.15 18.43
N GLY A 49 -15.10 -11.54 17.19
CA GLY A 49 -14.57 -10.93 15.96
C GLY A 49 -13.19 -11.42 15.50
N VAL A 50 -12.39 -12.03 16.38
CA VAL A 50 -11.11 -12.69 16.02
C VAL A 50 -11.35 -14.07 15.37
N PHE A 51 -12.30 -14.84 15.91
CA PHE A 51 -12.71 -16.12 15.35
C PHE A 51 -13.86 -15.89 14.39
N ARG A 52 -13.60 -15.96 13.09
CA ARG A 52 -14.62 -15.84 12.05
C ARG A 52 -14.26 -16.74 10.88
N GLU A 53 -15.27 -17.22 10.17
CA GLU A 53 -15.03 -17.89 8.88
C GLU A 53 -14.37 -16.89 7.92
N GLN A 54 -13.41 -17.38 7.14
CA GLN A 54 -12.77 -16.56 6.14
C GLN A 54 -13.79 -16.19 5.07
N ALA A 55 -14.01 -14.89 4.86
CA ALA A 55 -14.85 -14.41 3.77
C ALA A 55 -14.25 -14.83 2.42
N ALA A 56 -15.11 -15.01 1.42
CA ALA A 56 -14.66 -15.21 0.05
C ALA A 56 -13.78 -14.02 -0.39
N PRO A 57 -12.73 -14.27 -1.20
CA PRO A 57 -11.90 -13.22 -1.75
C PRO A 57 -12.76 -12.21 -2.54
N PRO A 58 -12.50 -10.88 -2.43
CA PRO A 58 -13.21 -9.87 -3.24
C PRO A 58 -13.09 -10.13 -4.74
N VAL A 59 -11.91 -10.64 -5.15
CA VAL A 59 -11.64 -11.12 -6.52
C VAL A 59 -11.40 -12.62 -6.45
N PRO A 60 -12.36 -13.47 -6.83
CA PRO A 60 -12.22 -14.93 -6.71
C PRO A 60 -11.25 -15.52 -7.72
N GLN A 61 -11.02 -14.85 -8.85
CA GLN A 61 -10.16 -15.35 -9.90
C GLN A 61 -9.35 -14.22 -10.53
N ILE A 62 -8.06 -14.49 -10.73
CA ILE A 62 -7.15 -13.67 -11.52
C ILE A 62 -6.93 -14.36 -12.87
N ARG A 63 -6.94 -13.58 -13.95
CA ARG A 63 -6.55 -14.05 -15.29
C ARG A 63 -5.25 -13.37 -15.71
N LEU A 64 -4.19 -14.17 -15.82
CA LEU A 64 -2.93 -13.73 -16.41
C LEU A 64 -3.02 -13.96 -17.91
N LEU A 65 -2.92 -12.91 -18.72
CA LEU A 65 -3.11 -13.01 -20.16
C LEU A 65 -1.78 -12.93 -20.91
N GLY A 66 -1.60 -13.76 -21.93
CA GLY A 66 -0.43 -13.72 -22.80
C GLY A 66 0.88 -14.12 -22.12
N CYS A 67 0.83 -14.99 -21.13
CA CYS A 67 2.01 -15.43 -20.38
C CYS A 67 2.92 -16.31 -21.24
N ARG A 68 4.23 -16.06 -21.16
CA ARG A 68 5.25 -17.05 -21.50
C ARG A 68 5.67 -17.76 -20.22
N PRO A 69 5.19 -18.98 -19.94
CA PRO A 69 5.46 -19.63 -18.66
C PRO A 69 6.91 -20.08 -18.55
N GLU A 70 7.54 -19.76 -17.43
CA GLU A 70 8.82 -20.34 -17.02
C GLU A 70 8.60 -21.57 -16.11
N ALA A 71 9.70 -22.23 -15.70
CA ALA A 71 9.66 -23.51 -15.00
C ALA A 71 8.68 -23.61 -13.82
N PRO A 72 8.53 -22.59 -12.93
CA PRO A 72 7.56 -22.66 -11.84
C PRO A 72 6.11 -22.71 -12.33
N LEU A 73 5.76 -21.88 -13.33
CA LEU A 73 4.41 -21.83 -13.88
C LEU A 73 4.11 -23.04 -14.76
N LEU A 74 5.10 -23.53 -15.52
CA LEU A 74 4.99 -24.80 -16.26
C LEU A 74 4.71 -25.97 -15.31
N THR A 75 5.42 -26.04 -14.18
CA THR A 75 5.21 -27.09 -13.16
C THR A 75 3.78 -27.05 -12.59
N ALA A 76 3.25 -25.85 -12.35
CA ALA A 76 1.88 -25.68 -11.89
C ALA A 76 0.86 -26.14 -12.96
N LEU A 77 1.08 -25.80 -14.22
CA LEU A 77 0.24 -26.21 -15.34
C LEU A 77 0.27 -27.73 -15.58
N ASP A 78 1.45 -28.36 -15.50
CA ASP A 78 1.60 -29.82 -15.65
C ASP A 78 0.89 -30.58 -14.53
N ALA A 79 0.86 -30.02 -13.33
CA ALA A 79 0.18 -30.59 -12.18
C ALA A 79 -1.36 -30.61 -12.34
N LEU A 80 -1.95 -29.86 -13.28
CA LEU A 80 -3.39 -29.90 -13.59
C LEU A 80 -3.85 -31.29 -14.05
N ARG A 81 -2.97 -32.06 -14.71
CA ARG A 81 -3.29 -33.41 -15.22
C ARG A 81 -3.31 -34.48 -14.14
N GLN A 82 -2.99 -34.13 -12.88
CA GLN A 82 -2.83 -35.05 -11.76
C GLN A 82 -3.71 -34.62 -10.58
N SER A 83 -4.51 -35.53 -10.03
CA SER A 83 -5.51 -35.19 -8.98
C SER A 83 -5.07 -35.54 -7.54
N SER A 84 -3.75 -35.63 -7.27
CA SER A 84 -3.20 -35.97 -5.95
C SER A 84 -3.09 -34.75 -5.00
N LYS A 85 -3.01 -34.96 -3.68
CA LYS A 85 -2.70 -33.87 -2.73
C LYS A 85 -1.36 -33.18 -3.03
N ALA A 86 -0.38 -33.95 -3.52
CA ALA A 86 0.94 -33.41 -3.88
C ALA A 86 0.86 -32.51 -5.13
N SER A 87 -0.02 -32.81 -6.08
CA SER A 87 -0.24 -31.96 -7.25
C SER A 87 -1.01 -30.68 -6.90
N LEU A 88 -1.96 -30.71 -5.96
CA LEU A 88 -2.62 -29.48 -5.47
C LEU A 88 -1.61 -28.45 -4.92
N ARG A 89 -0.60 -28.89 -4.17
CA ARG A 89 0.47 -28.01 -3.67
C ARG A 89 1.35 -27.45 -4.79
N ARG A 90 1.62 -28.25 -5.83
CA ARG A 90 2.42 -27.82 -6.99
C ARG A 90 1.71 -26.78 -7.87
N ARG A 91 0.37 -26.69 -7.80
CA ARG A 91 -0.43 -25.68 -8.51
C ARG A 91 -0.45 -24.32 -7.81
N ARG A 92 0.05 -24.21 -6.58
CA ARG A 92 0.07 -22.94 -5.83
C ARG A 92 1.14 -22.02 -6.40
N ILE A 93 0.75 -20.78 -6.67
CA ILE A 93 1.66 -19.71 -7.06
C ILE A 93 1.50 -18.52 -6.12
N ARG A 94 2.57 -17.77 -5.96
CA ARG A 94 2.60 -16.46 -5.31
C ARG A 94 3.69 -15.64 -5.99
N ALA A 95 3.29 -14.61 -6.72
CA ALA A 95 4.21 -13.78 -7.49
C ALA A 95 3.82 -12.30 -7.36
N GLU A 96 4.82 -11.47 -7.09
CA GLU A 96 4.67 -10.01 -7.10
C GLU A 96 4.63 -9.50 -8.54
N VAL A 97 3.84 -8.46 -8.78
CA VAL A 97 3.69 -7.86 -10.11
C VAL A 97 4.65 -6.69 -10.26
N TYR A 98 5.34 -6.65 -11.39
CA TYR A 98 6.26 -5.57 -11.78
C TYR A 98 5.75 -4.92 -13.06
N LEU A 99 5.88 -3.59 -13.14
CA LEU A 99 5.74 -2.84 -14.37
C LEU A 99 7.07 -2.94 -15.14
N VAL A 100 6.99 -3.25 -16.43
CA VAL A 100 8.11 -3.11 -17.36
C VAL A 100 7.90 -1.83 -18.16
N ALA A 101 8.78 -0.85 -17.98
CA ALA A 101 8.73 0.41 -18.70
C ALA A 101 9.21 0.24 -20.16
N ALA A 102 9.00 1.27 -20.99
CA ALA A 102 9.36 1.28 -22.41
C ALA A 102 10.86 1.07 -22.67
N ASP A 103 11.72 1.47 -21.72
CA ASP A 103 13.16 1.26 -21.76
C ASP A 103 13.61 -0.12 -21.24
N GLY A 104 12.67 -0.97 -20.82
CA GLY A 104 12.91 -2.29 -20.26
C GLY A 104 13.25 -2.29 -18.77
N SER A 105 13.30 -1.13 -18.11
CA SER A 105 13.44 -1.08 -16.66
C SER A 105 12.22 -1.68 -15.96
N VAL A 106 12.46 -2.29 -14.81
CA VAL A 106 11.41 -2.97 -14.03
C VAL A 106 11.21 -2.25 -12.70
N GLY A 107 9.94 -1.95 -12.38
CA GLY A 107 9.54 -1.36 -11.11
C GLY A 107 8.47 -2.20 -10.44
N GLN A 108 8.65 -2.49 -9.16
CA GLN A 108 7.67 -3.27 -8.41
C GLN A 108 6.37 -2.46 -8.25
N VAL A 109 5.22 -3.09 -8.53
CA VAL A 109 3.92 -2.49 -8.20
C VAL A 109 3.55 -2.95 -6.79
N ILE A 110 3.87 -2.12 -5.81
CA ILE A 110 3.69 -2.45 -4.38
C ILE A 110 2.23 -2.80 -4.08
N GLY A 111 2.02 -3.96 -3.45
CA GLY A 111 0.69 -4.50 -3.15
C GLY A 111 0.05 -5.33 -4.25
N ALA A 112 0.56 -5.30 -5.48
CA ALA A 112 0.06 -6.14 -6.57
C ALA A 112 0.62 -7.55 -6.49
N LEU A 113 -0.25 -8.53 -6.25
CA LEU A 113 0.13 -9.93 -6.06
C LEU A 113 -0.77 -10.86 -6.89
N ALA A 114 -0.14 -11.77 -7.64
CA ALA A 114 -0.79 -12.93 -8.21
C ALA A 114 -0.56 -14.13 -7.27
N SER A 115 -1.50 -14.35 -6.34
CA SER A 115 -1.43 -15.45 -5.36
C SER A 115 -2.67 -16.31 -5.43
N GLY A 116 -2.49 -17.62 -5.52
CA GLY A 116 -3.61 -18.54 -5.63
C GLY A 116 -3.25 -19.93 -6.13
N THR A 117 -4.23 -20.64 -6.66
CA THR A 117 -4.09 -21.98 -7.25
C THR A 117 -4.37 -21.89 -8.75
N VAL A 118 -3.43 -22.35 -9.58
CA VAL A 118 -3.62 -22.45 -11.02
C VAL A 118 -4.70 -23.50 -11.31
N GLU A 119 -5.74 -23.10 -12.03
CA GLU A 119 -6.88 -23.95 -12.39
C GLU A 119 -6.96 -24.26 -13.89
N ALA A 120 -6.49 -23.35 -14.74
CA ALA A 120 -6.50 -23.58 -16.18
C ALA A 120 -5.36 -22.83 -16.89
N GLY A 121 -4.93 -23.37 -18.03
CA GLY A 121 -4.07 -22.71 -19.00
C GLY A 121 -4.56 -22.99 -20.41
N GLU A 122 -4.74 -21.95 -21.21
CA GLU A 122 -5.26 -22.02 -22.58
C GLU A 122 -4.41 -21.20 -23.54
N PRO A 123 -4.36 -21.52 -24.84
CA PRO A 123 -3.66 -20.69 -25.82
C PRO A 123 -4.15 -19.25 -25.81
N SER A 124 -3.22 -18.31 -25.73
CA SER A 124 -3.54 -16.89 -25.65
C SER A 124 -3.82 -16.27 -27.03
N ARG A 125 -4.73 -15.30 -27.07
CA ARG A 125 -4.94 -14.44 -28.25
C ARG A 125 -3.76 -13.52 -28.56
N TYR A 126 -2.85 -13.32 -27.60
CA TYR A 126 -1.74 -12.37 -27.72
C TYR A 126 -0.55 -12.91 -28.54
N GLY A 127 -0.57 -14.19 -28.93
CA GLY A 127 0.43 -14.72 -29.85
C GLY A 127 0.66 -16.23 -29.69
N THR A 128 1.27 -16.81 -30.72
CA THR A 128 1.62 -18.24 -30.74
C THR A 128 2.59 -18.58 -29.61
N GLY A 129 2.27 -19.63 -28.84
CA GLY A 129 3.10 -20.11 -27.73
C GLY A 129 2.94 -19.34 -26.41
N LEU A 130 2.04 -18.35 -26.36
CA LEU A 130 1.63 -17.69 -25.12
C LEU A 130 0.37 -18.37 -24.54
N LEU A 131 0.21 -18.32 -23.23
CA LEU A 131 -0.92 -18.90 -22.51
C LEU A 131 -1.67 -17.84 -21.71
N ASP A 132 -3.00 -17.93 -21.71
CA ASP A 132 -3.83 -17.29 -20.70
C ASP A 132 -3.98 -18.28 -19.54
N VAL A 133 -3.71 -17.85 -18.31
CA VAL A 133 -3.72 -18.68 -17.10
C VAL A 133 -4.76 -18.16 -16.12
N SER A 134 -5.64 -19.05 -15.67
CA SER A 134 -6.64 -18.76 -14.65
C SER A 134 -6.17 -19.25 -13.29
N VAL A 135 -6.27 -18.37 -12.29
CA VAL A 135 -5.78 -18.58 -10.94
C VAL A 135 -6.91 -18.30 -9.95
N ASP A 136 -7.35 -19.32 -9.24
CA ASP A 136 -8.26 -19.16 -8.11
C ASP A 136 -7.52 -18.47 -6.97
N SER A 137 -7.99 -17.28 -6.62
CA SER A 137 -7.20 -16.31 -5.87
C SER A 137 -7.25 -16.56 -4.37
N ASP A 138 -6.11 -16.37 -3.72
CA ASP A 138 -6.11 -16.24 -2.27
C ASP A 138 -6.84 -14.93 -1.87
N PRO A 139 -7.47 -14.87 -0.69
CA PRO A 139 -8.04 -13.63 -0.15
C PRO A 139 -7.00 -12.53 -0.01
N GLN A 140 -7.16 -11.49 -0.81
CA GLN A 140 -6.34 -10.29 -0.85
C GLN A 140 -7.19 -9.13 -1.37
N GLU A 141 -6.95 -7.93 -0.83
CA GLU A 141 -7.62 -6.74 -1.32
C GLU A 141 -7.09 -6.38 -2.72
N PRO A 142 -7.96 -6.13 -3.70
CA PRO A 142 -7.53 -5.68 -5.01
C PRO A 142 -6.98 -4.25 -4.93
N LEU A 143 -6.05 -3.93 -5.83
CA LEU A 143 -5.62 -2.54 -5.98
C LEU A 143 -6.74 -1.68 -6.60
N PRO A 144 -6.86 -0.40 -6.22
CA PRO A 144 -7.73 0.54 -6.89
C PRO A 144 -7.40 0.64 -8.38
N THR A 145 -8.43 0.74 -9.23
CA THR A 145 -8.25 0.87 -10.69
C THR A 145 -7.46 2.13 -11.07
N GLY A 146 -7.55 3.19 -10.27
CA GLY A 146 -6.79 4.43 -10.47
C GLY A 146 -5.27 4.25 -10.44
N VAL A 147 -4.76 3.16 -9.85
CA VAL A 147 -3.33 2.83 -9.88
C VAL A 147 -2.84 2.63 -11.33
N LEU A 148 -3.69 2.18 -12.26
CA LEU A 148 -3.30 2.08 -13.67
C LEU A 148 -2.90 3.44 -14.26
N GLY A 149 -3.64 4.51 -13.94
CA GLY A 149 -3.30 5.87 -14.35
C GLY A 149 -1.98 6.36 -13.74
N ILE A 150 -1.68 5.94 -12.50
CA ILE A 150 -0.37 6.19 -11.89
C ILE A 150 0.73 5.50 -12.71
N LEU A 151 0.58 4.21 -13.03
CA LEU A 151 1.58 3.44 -13.78
C LEU A 151 1.85 4.00 -15.18
N GLU A 152 0.85 4.61 -15.83
CA GLU A 152 1.02 5.29 -17.12
C GLU A 152 2.09 6.39 -17.07
N HIS A 153 2.18 7.14 -15.96
CA HIS A 153 3.20 8.19 -15.80
C HIS A 153 4.63 7.64 -15.72
N TRP A 154 4.81 6.35 -15.38
CA TRP A 154 6.12 5.70 -15.30
C TRP A 154 6.46 4.85 -16.52
N TYR A 155 5.52 4.64 -17.45
CA TYR A 155 5.75 3.78 -18.61
C TYR A 155 6.88 4.31 -19.50
N ALA A 156 6.97 5.62 -19.70
CA ALA A 156 8.03 6.26 -20.48
C ALA A 156 9.32 6.53 -19.66
N GLY A 157 9.43 5.95 -18.46
CA GLY A 157 10.44 6.29 -17.47
C GLY A 157 9.87 7.21 -16.39
N ARG A 158 10.75 7.68 -15.49
CA ARG A 158 10.36 8.51 -14.35
C ARG A 158 9.65 9.81 -14.80
N PRO A 159 8.58 10.25 -14.12
CA PRO A 159 7.91 11.51 -14.43
C PRO A 159 8.87 12.70 -14.48
N ALA A 160 8.62 13.67 -15.36
CA ALA A 160 9.42 14.89 -15.48
C ALA A 160 8.81 16.09 -14.73
N GLU A 161 7.52 16.03 -14.41
CA GLU A 161 6.77 17.09 -13.75
C GLU A 161 6.45 16.73 -12.31
N ARG A 162 6.54 17.73 -11.41
CA ARG A 162 6.17 17.60 -10.00
C ARG A 162 4.66 17.68 -9.83
N ASN A 163 4.16 17.18 -8.70
CA ASN A 163 2.77 17.34 -8.27
C ASN A 163 1.72 16.71 -9.19
N LEU A 164 2.10 15.77 -10.06
CA LEU A 164 1.12 14.97 -10.83
C LEU A 164 0.21 14.12 -9.92
N TRP A 165 0.60 13.94 -8.66
CA TRP A 165 -0.18 13.32 -7.61
C TRP A 165 -1.20 14.23 -6.92
N ALA A 166 -1.18 15.54 -7.18
CA ALA A 166 -1.94 16.52 -6.43
C ALA A 166 -3.45 16.31 -6.51
N ASP A 167 -3.96 15.95 -7.69
CA ASP A 167 -5.39 15.74 -7.96
C ASP A 167 -5.91 14.37 -7.50
N TYR A 168 -5.01 13.47 -7.09
CA TYR A 168 -5.41 12.19 -6.53
C TYR A 168 -5.97 12.34 -5.13
N ASP A 169 -6.88 11.44 -4.77
CA ASP A 169 -7.30 11.29 -3.39
C ASP A 169 -6.19 10.68 -2.53
N ARG A 170 -6.46 10.58 -1.23
CA ARG A 170 -5.54 10.07 -0.23
C ARG A 170 -5.04 8.65 -0.54
N GLU A 171 -5.91 7.76 -1.04
CA GLU A 171 -5.56 6.37 -1.33
C GLU A 171 -4.62 6.29 -2.54
N LEU A 172 -4.93 7.02 -3.60
CA LEU A 172 -4.09 7.07 -4.79
C LEU A 172 -2.76 7.80 -4.54
N ARG A 173 -2.70 8.79 -3.64
CA ARG A 173 -1.42 9.38 -3.18
C ARG A 173 -0.54 8.38 -2.43
N HIS A 174 -1.14 7.49 -1.63
CA HIS A 174 -0.39 6.39 -1.02
C HIS A 174 0.22 5.47 -2.08
N HIS A 175 -0.58 5.09 -3.08
CA HIS A 175 -0.09 4.27 -4.19
C HIS A 175 0.94 4.99 -5.05
N TRP A 176 0.85 6.31 -5.22
CA TRP A 176 1.89 7.11 -5.88
C TRP A 176 3.24 6.96 -5.19
N SER A 177 3.28 7.06 -3.86
CA SER A 177 4.50 6.84 -3.08
C SER A 177 5.01 5.39 -3.19
N GLY A 178 4.10 4.41 -3.28
CA GLY A 178 4.44 3.01 -3.54
C GLY A 178 5.08 2.78 -4.92
N VAL A 179 4.55 3.41 -5.97
CA VAL A 179 5.16 3.36 -7.31
C VAL A 179 6.51 4.07 -7.32
N ALA A 180 6.62 5.23 -6.66
CA ALA A 180 7.89 5.92 -6.49
C ALA A 180 8.95 5.04 -5.79
N LEU A 181 8.55 4.25 -4.78
CA LEU A 181 9.42 3.26 -4.13
C LEU A 181 9.87 2.18 -5.09
N GLY A 182 8.95 1.60 -5.86
CA GLY A 182 9.23 0.54 -6.84
C GLY A 182 10.17 0.99 -7.97
N HIS A 183 10.19 2.29 -8.27
CA HIS A 183 11.02 2.91 -9.31
C HIS A 183 12.17 3.76 -8.76
N ARG A 184 12.51 3.63 -7.46
CA ARG A 184 13.58 4.43 -6.88
C ARG A 184 14.92 4.09 -7.53
N SER A 185 15.71 5.10 -7.83
CA SER A 185 17.12 4.92 -8.18
C SER A 185 17.95 4.78 -6.90
N SER A 186 19.01 3.97 -6.95
CA SER A 186 20.04 3.91 -5.88
C SER A 186 20.94 5.16 -5.90
N THR A 187 20.32 6.34 -5.92
CA THR A 187 21.04 7.61 -5.92
C THR A 187 21.74 7.78 -4.58
N PRO A 188 23.06 8.04 -4.57
CA PRO A 188 23.77 8.33 -3.33
C PRO A 188 23.15 9.52 -2.61
N ASP A 189 23.27 9.54 -1.29
CA ASP A 189 22.84 10.69 -0.51
C ASP A 189 23.63 11.92 -0.93
N ARG A 190 22.91 13.04 -1.14
CA ARG A 190 23.56 14.32 -1.43
C ARG A 190 24.28 14.85 -0.19
N SER A 191 25.09 15.89 -0.39
CA SER A 191 25.82 16.56 0.70
C SER A 191 24.90 16.97 1.85
N VAL A 192 25.39 16.90 3.08
CA VAL A 192 24.67 17.33 4.29
C VAL A 192 24.30 18.82 4.27
N ASP A 193 25.01 19.63 3.48
CA ASP A 193 24.71 21.07 3.29
C ASP A 193 23.60 21.32 2.26
N THR A 194 22.99 20.26 1.70
CA THR A 194 21.94 20.39 0.69
C THR A 194 20.68 20.99 1.32
N THR A 195 20.13 22.00 0.66
CA THR A 195 18.80 22.53 0.97
C THR A 195 17.80 21.94 0.00
N TYR A 196 16.66 21.48 0.53
CA TYR A 196 15.55 20.94 -0.25
C TYR A 196 14.34 21.86 -0.13
N ASP A 197 13.67 22.09 -1.25
CA ASP A 197 12.43 22.86 -1.33
C ASP A 197 11.24 21.90 -1.43
N LEU A 198 10.40 21.88 -0.39
CA LEU A 198 9.15 21.14 -0.35
C LEU A 198 7.99 22.06 -0.73
N ASP A 199 7.25 21.66 -1.74
CA ASP A 199 6.03 22.32 -2.20
C ASP A 199 4.83 21.86 -1.36
N GLY A 200 4.41 22.69 -0.41
CA GLY A 200 3.37 22.35 0.55
C GLY A 200 1.94 22.55 0.08
N ARG A 201 1.72 23.12 -1.14
CA ARG A 201 0.39 23.53 -1.62
C ARG A 201 -0.65 22.41 -1.62
N PHE A 202 -0.21 21.16 -1.77
CA PHE A 202 -1.06 19.99 -1.88
C PHE A 202 -0.99 19.06 -0.65
N VAL A 203 -0.29 19.47 0.42
CA VAL A 203 -0.15 18.69 1.67
C VAL A 203 -1.42 18.85 2.51
N THR A 204 -2.50 18.25 2.03
CA THR A 204 -3.85 18.25 2.63
C THR A 204 -4.14 16.97 3.42
N ASP A 205 -3.24 16.00 3.36
CA ASP A 205 -3.21 14.78 4.16
C ASP A 205 -1.76 14.28 4.27
N ILE A 206 -1.55 13.26 5.10
CA ILE A 206 -0.22 12.73 5.40
C ILE A 206 0.41 12.01 4.19
N GLU A 207 -0.39 11.47 3.28
CA GLU A 207 0.06 10.85 2.03
C GLU A 207 0.55 11.91 1.04
N GLY A 208 -0.12 13.07 0.97
CA GLY A 208 0.34 14.24 0.23
C GLY A 208 1.68 14.77 0.75
N PHE A 209 1.91 14.75 2.06
CA PHE A 209 3.23 15.06 2.63
C PHE A 209 4.32 14.11 2.11
N TYR A 210 4.07 12.79 2.11
CA TYR A 210 5.03 11.81 1.63
C TYR A 210 5.36 11.98 0.14
N CYS A 211 4.36 12.30 -0.69
CA CYS A 211 4.58 12.63 -2.09
C CYS A 211 5.43 13.90 -2.23
N ALA A 212 5.09 14.97 -1.50
CA ALA A 212 5.80 16.26 -1.56
C ALA A 212 7.26 16.15 -1.12
N ILE A 213 7.55 15.48 0.00
CA ILE A 213 8.94 15.31 0.49
C ILE A 213 9.75 14.39 -0.41
N GLY A 214 9.13 13.33 -0.93
CA GLY A 214 9.74 12.44 -1.91
C GLY A 214 10.19 13.20 -3.16
N GLU A 215 9.32 14.10 -3.65
CA GLU A 215 9.67 14.94 -4.78
C GLU A 215 10.71 16.01 -4.43
N ALA A 216 10.62 16.65 -3.27
CA ALA A 216 11.59 17.65 -2.80
C ALA A 216 13.02 17.09 -2.85
N ILE A 217 13.20 15.88 -2.33
CA ILE A 217 14.52 15.25 -2.19
C ILE A 217 15.00 14.65 -3.50
N ASN A 218 14.17 13.81 -4.12
CA ASN A 218 14.61 12.98 -5.23
C ASN A 218 14.20 13.52 -6.60
N GLY A 219 13.40 14.59 -6.69
CA GLY A 219 12.83 15.12 -7.93
C GLY A 219 11.43 14.57 -8.25
N PRO A 220 10.79 14.99 -9.35
CA PRO A 220 9.47 14.49 -9.80
C PRO A 220 9.24 12.98 -9.62
N GLY A 221 8.10 12.56 -9.06
CA GLY A 221 7.81 11.15 -8.76
C GLY A 221 8.82 10.47 -7.82
N GLY A 222 9.51 11.25 -6.97
CA GLY A 222 10.54 10.75 -6.07
C GLY A 222 9.99 10.12 -4.80
N TYR A 223 10.75 9.19 -4.23
CA TYR A 223 10.39 8.51 -2.99
C TYR A 223 11.25 9.01 -1.83
N PHE A 224 10.64 9.31 -0.69
CA PHE A 224 11.33 9.53 0.58
C PHE A 224 10.40 9.20 1.75
N GLY A 225 9.88 7.97 1.74
CA GLY A 225 8.91 7.48 2.71
C GLY A 225 7.47 7.48 2.18
N TRP A 226 6.63 6.65 2.80
CA TRP A 226 5.20 6.45 2.50
C TRP A 226 4.38 6.07 3.75
N ASN A 227 5.06 6.02 4.89
CA ASN A 227 4.57 5.91 6.26
C ASN A 227 5.69 6.41 7.21
N LEU A 228 5.40 6.53 8.49
CA LEU A 228 6.35 7.09 9.47
C LEU A 228 7.64 6.27 9.61
N GLY A 229 7.55 4.93 9.65
CA GLY A 229 8.73 4.07 9.75
C GLY A 229 9.61 4.18 8.50
N ALA A 230 8.98 4.22 7.33
CA ALA A 230 9.71 4.39 6.08
C ALA A 230 10.35 5.78 5.94
N LEU A 231 9.71 6.83 6.47
CA LEU A 231 10.32 8.16 6.53
C LEU A 231 11.52 8.18 7.48
N ASP A 232 11.38 7.60 8.67
CA ASP A 232 12.46 7.44 9.66
C ASP A 232 13.66 6.67 9.07
N ASP A 233 13.41 5.60 8.31
CA ASP A 233 14.45 4.88 7.58
C ASP A 233 15.11 5.74 6.49
N CYS A 234 14.33 6.52 5.74
CA CYS A 234 14.86 7.42 4.71
C CYS A 234 15.77 8.50 5.31
N LEU A 235 15.41 9.07 6.45
CA LEU A 235 16.20 10.09 7.15
C LEU A 235 17.58 9.60 7.60
N ARG A 236 17.73 8.28 7.81
CA ARG A 236 19.02 7.63 8.13
C ARG A 236 19.98 7.50 6.95
N GLY A 237 19.54 7.78 5.73
CA GLY A 237 20.36 7.74 4.51
C GLY A 237 20.19 6.47 3.67
N GLY A 238 20.77 6.50 2.46
CA GLY A 238 20.63 5.48 1.42
C GLY A 238 19.43 5.70 0.48
N PHE A 239 18.76 6.85 0.60
CA PHE A 239 17.53 7.18 -0.11
C PHE A 239 17.59 8.55 -0.82
N GLY A 240 18.80 9.06 -1.09
CA GLY A 240 19.04 10.31 -1.83
C GLY A 240 19.30 11.51 -0.94
N ALA A 241 18.98 11.41 0.35
CA ALA A 241 19.39 12.34 1.39
C ALA A 241 19.64 11.58 2.70
N ARG A 242 20.55 12.11 3.51
CA ARG A 242 20.79 11.67 4.87
C ARG A 242 20.78 12.89 5.78
N ALA A 243 20.05 12.82 6.89
CA ALA A 243 20.04 13.90 7.87
C ALA A 243 21.41 14.00 8.59
N PRO A 244 21.84 15.21 9.01
CA PRO A 244 21.12 16.49 8.93
C PRO A 244 21.13 17.10 7.51
N PHE A 245 20.07 17.87 7.19
CA PHE A 245 19.97 18.73 6.02
C PHE A 245 18.97 19.86 6.28
N ARG A 246 18.88 20.85 5.37
CA ARG A 246 17.89 21.93 5.46
C ARG A 246 16.68 21.66 4.57
N LEU A 247 15.48 21.85 5.10
CA LEU A 247 14.20 21.75 4.40
C LEU A 247 13.47 23.08 4.45
N ILE A 248 13.30 23.73 3.30
CA ILE A 248 12.41 24.87 3.14
C ILE A 248 11.03 24.33 2.76
N TRP A 249 10.03 24.53 3.62
CA TRP A 249 8.66 24.08 3.40
C TRP A 249 7.80 25.27 3.00
N HIS A 250 7.54 25.40 1.70
CA HIS A 250 6.68 26.45 1.15
C HIS A 250 5.20 26.12 1.33
N ASP A 251 4.36 27.13 1.54
CA ASP A 251 2.91 26.97 1.71
C ASP A 251 2.55 26.04 2.88
N SER A 252 3.36 26.07 3.95
CA SER A 252 3.21 25.22 5.14
C SER A 252 1.91 25.45 5.90
N ALA A 253 1.24 26.60 5.64
CA ALA A 253 -0.08 26.91 6.18
C ALA A 253 -1.14 25.86 5.79
N VAL A 254 -1.04 25.24 4.61
CA VAL A 254 -1.97 24.19 4.17
C VAL A 254 -1.88 22.98 5.10
N ALA A 255 -0.67 22.50 5.37
CA ALA A 255 -0.44 21.39 6.29
C ALA A 255 -0.89 21.73 7.72
N ARG A 256 -0.74 22.99 8.15
CA ARG A 256 -1.20 23.45 9.47
C ARG A 256 -2.73 23.36 9.62
N GLU A 257 -3.47 23.60 8.54
CA GLU A 257 -4.92 23.51 8.52
C GLU A 257 -5.42 22.05 8.47
N HIS A 258 -4.71 21.17 7.76
CA HIS A 258 -5.21 19.83 7.44
C HIS A 258 -4.60 18.71 8.29
N LEU A 259 -3.33 18.83 8.70
CA LEU A 259 -2.65 17.82 9.53
C LEU A 259 -2.87 18.13 11.01
N VAL A 260 -4.12 17.98 11.45
CA VAL A 260 -4.57 18.29 12.81
C VAL A 260 -4.88 17.03 13.61
N ALA A 261 -4.95 17.16 14.94
CA ALA A 261 -5.27 16.06 15.82
C ALA A 261 -6.67 15.49 15.52
N GLY A 262 -6.81 14.18 15.58
CA GLY A 262 -8.06 13.50 15.29
C GLY A 262 -7.88 11.98 15.23
N TYR A 263 -8.88 11.29 14.70
CA TYR A 263 -8.81 9.85 14.44
C TYR A 263 -8.76 9.61 12.94
N ASP A 264 -7.65 9.04 12.49
CA ASP A 264 -7.45 8.60 11.13
C ASP A 264 -8.16 7.26 10.91
N ARG A 265 -9.29 7.30 10.22
CA ARG A 265 -10.09 6.11 9.89
C ARG A 265 -9.43 5.20 8.86
N HIS A 266 -8.52 5.72 8.05
CA HIS A 266 -7.80 4.92 7.06
C HIS A 266 -6.71 4.09 7.75
N ARG A 267 -5.98 4.68 8.70
CA ARG A 267 -4.94 4.00 9.48
C ARG A 267 -5.45 3.37 10.79
N LEU A 268 -6.72 3.58 11.11
CA LEU A 268 -7.38 3.11 12.34
C LEU A 268 -6.61 3.52 13.61
N GLY A 269 -6.16 4.78 13.68
CA GLY A 269 -5.36 5.29 14.80
C GLY A 269 -5.40 6.81 14.92
N PRO A 270 -4.64 7.41 15.86
CA PRO A 270 -4.50 8.86 15.95
C PRO A 270 -3.98 9.44 14.62
N ALA A 271 -4.58 10.54 14.18
CA ALA A 271 -4.12 11.27 13.01
C ALA A 271 -2.72 11.84 13.24
N ILE A 272 -1.89 11.79 12.19
CA ILE A 272 -0.56 12.39 12.22
C ILE A 272 -0.69 13.89 12.01
N THR A 273 -0.16 14.66 12.95
CA THR A 273 -0.23 16.12 12.92
C THR A 273 1.02 16.74 12.30
N LEU A 274 0.92 18.00 11.88
CA LEU A 274 2.09 18.76 11.46
C LEU A 274 3.14 18.80 12.59
N ASP A 275 2.73 19.08 13.83
CA ASP A 275 3.65 19.12 14.98
C ASP A 275 4.38 17.79 15.21
N TYR A 276 3.70 16.66 14.99
CA TYR A 276 4.32 15.34 15.07
C TYR A 276 5.41 15.18 14.00
N LEU A 277 5.14 15.59 12.76
CA LEU A 277 6.12 15.54 11.67
C LEU A 277 7.32 16.44 11.94
N LEU A 278 7.07 17.67 12.42
CA LEU A 278 8.14 18.60 12.79
C LEU A 278 9.01 18.05 13.92
N GLY A 279 8.39 17.42 14.92
CA GLY A 279 9.09 16.74 16.01
C GLY A 279 10.00 15.62 15.49
N MET A 280 9.46 14.72 14.66
CA MET A 280 10.23 13.64 14.06
C MET A 280 11.40 14.16 13.21
N LEU A 281 11.19 15.16 12.36
CA LEU A 281 12.25 15.75 11.54
C LEU A 281 13.32 16.43 12.41
N ALA A 282 12.93 17.09 13.51
CA ALA A 282 13.85 17.71 14.46
C ALA A 282 14.68 16.69 15.25
N GLU A 283 14.12 15.51 15.58
CA GLU A 283 14.86 14.40 16.19
C GLU A 283 16.00 13.89 15.30
N HIS A 284 15.81 13.98 13.98
CA HIS A 284 16.85 13.68 12.98
C HIS A 284 17.75 14.89 12.66
N HIS A 285 17.61 16.00 13.38
CA HIS A 285 18.36 17.25 13.16
C HIS A 285 18.16 17.88 11.78
N VAL A 286 16.98 17.72 11.18
CA VAL A 286 16.60 18.48 9.97
C VAL A 286 16.27 19.91 10.37
N GLU A 287 16.94 20.88 9.73
CA GLU A 287 16.64 22.30 9.90
C GLU A 287 15.43 22.68 9.02
N ILE A 288 14.33 23.11 9.62
CA ILE A 288 13.08 23.39 8.90
C ILE A 288 12.80 24.90 8.88
N ASP A 289 12.60 25.44 7.68
CA ASP A 289 12.18 26.82 7.41
C ASP A 289 10.76 26.78 6.84
N LEU A 290 9.76 27.06 7.69
CA LEU A 290 8.34 27.09 7.31
C LEU A 290 7.98 28.44 6.70
N ARG A 291 7.43 28.43 5.49
CA ARG A 291 6.95 29.61 4.76
C ARG A 291 5.46 29.55 4.47
#